data_AF-A0A420WEW0-F1
#
_entry.id   AF-A0A420WEW0-F1
#
_cell.length_a   1.000
_cell.length_b   1.000
_cell.length_c   1.000
_cell.angle_alpha   90.00
_cell.angle_beta   90.00
_cell.angle_gamma   90.00
#
_symmetry.space_group_name_H-M   'P 1'
#
loop_
_entity.id
_entity.type
_entity.pdbx_description
1 polymer ?
#
loop_
_entity_poly.entity_id
_entity_poly.type
_entity_poly.pdbx_seq_one_letter_code
_entity_poly.pdbx_strand_id
1 'polypeptide(L)'
;MKRLAIIIILAVIMTACSSTPRKSASKTLDSGQNSTPLQSQTRLPDYAAFYQKDPRWGHEELGNSGDTMASDGCLVTAVSMALANLGFETNPSDLNKRLTYTDSFTPRGWLIWDGIRKVTGGKAKAQFHESVSAELIEGCMAEGYYPLVQFILPNGRTHWALILDESSQGYLMRDPLRQAKRPLIFPHTAEKFRALRCVGLA
;
A
#
# COMPACT_ATOMS: atom_id res chain seq x y z
N MET A 1 -70.76 31.54 4.05
CA MET A 1 -70.23 30.57 3.08
C MET A 1 -69.57 29.42 3.83
N LYS A 2 -70.09 28.20 3.62
CA LYS A 2 -69.51 26.84 3.77
C LYS A 2 -68.57 26.54 4.97
N ARG A 3 -69.12 25.86 5.99
CA ARG A 3 -68.86 24.44 6.45
C ARG A 3 -67.67 24.29 7.43
N LEU A 4 -67.92 24.14 8.73
CA LEU A 4 -68.08 22.88 9.51
C LEU A 4 -66.80 22.02 9.64
N ALA A 5 -66.28 21.84 10.86
CA ALA A 5 -66.35 20.56 11.60
C ALA A 5 -65.60 20.63 12.94
N ILE A 6 -66.32 20.28 14.01
CA ILE A 6 -65.83 19.96 15.35
C ILE A 6 -65.51 18.45 15.36
N ILE A 7 -64.37 18.03 15.92
CA ILE A 7 -64.21 16.66 16.43
C ILE A 7 -63.43 16.69 17.76
N ILE A 8 -64.12 16.24 18.80
CA ILE A 8 -63.66 15.89 20.15
C ILE A 8 -63.38 14.38 20.13
N ILE A 9 -62.18 13.92 20.51
CA ILE A 9 -61.92 12.52 20.91
C ILE A 9 -60.82 12.57 22.00
N LEU A 10 -61.20 12.50 23.28
CA LEU A 10 -61.26 11.31 24.15
C LEU A 10 -59.88 10.74 24.57
N ALA A 11 -59.61 10.87 25.87
CA ALA A 11 -58.50 10.25 26.58
C ALA A 11 -58.69 8.73 26.72
N VAL A 12 -57.58 7.98 26.69
CA VAL A 12 -57.49 6.62 27.24
C VAL A 12 -56.26 6.58 28.16
N ILE A 13 -56.53 6.41 29.46
CA ILE A 13 -55.57 6.04 30.50
C ILE A 13 -55.91 4.59 30.86
N MET A 14 -54.93 3.66 30.85
CA MET A 14 -54.84 2.44 31.67
C MET A 14 -53.40 1.89 31.50
N THR A 15 -52.45 2.10 32.42
CA THR A 15 -52.04 1.23 33.55
C THR A 15 -51.61 -0.22 33.23
N ALA A 16 -50.32 -0.47 33.55
CA ALA A 16 -49.71 -1.66 34.16
C ALA A 16 -49.64 -2.98 33.37
N CYS A 17 -48.41 -3.50 33.23
CA CYS A 17 -47.90 -4.55 34.13
C CYS A 17 -46.41 -4.83 33.89
N SER A 18 -45.65 -4.78 34.97
CA SER A 18 -44.27 -5.22 35.12
C SER A 18 -44.13 -6.74 34.98
N SER A 19 -43.08 -7.19 34.30
CA SER A 19 -42.62 -8.58 34.40
C SER A 19 -41.10 -8.69 34.24
N THR A 20 -40.38 -8.64 35.37
CA THR A 20 -39.11 -9.36 35.52
C THR A 20 -39.40 -10.68 36.24
N PRO A 21 -38.99 -11.83 35.66
CA PRO A 21 -37.99 -12.68 36.32
C PRO A 21 -37.10 -13.37 35.25
N ARG A 22 -35.94 -14.00 35.47
CA ARG A 22 -35.22 -14.52 36.65
C ARG A 22 -33.76 -14.70 36.21
N LYS A 23 -32.79 -14.47 37.10
CA LYS A 23 -31.42 -14.98 36.91
C LYS A 23 -31.48 -16.50 36.80
N SER A 24 -30.98 -17.06 35.71
CA SER A 24 -30.62 -18.48 35.65
C SER A 24 -29.11 -18.58 35.66
N ALA A 25 -28.58 -19.07 36.78
CA ALA A 25 -27.22 -19.53 36.89
C ALA A 25 -27.18 -21.01 36.47
N SER A 26 -26.31 -21.34 35.53
CA SER A 26 -25.77 -22.71 35.34
C SER A 26 -24.39 -22.54 34.68
N LYS A 27 -23.32 -22.57 35.49
CA LYS A 27 -22.38 -23.70 35.66
C LYS A 27 -21.40 -23.91 34.49
N THR A 28 -20.23 -23.28 34.69
CA THR A 28 -18.87 -23.86 34.67
C THR A 28 -18.30 -24.62 33.47
N LEU A 29 -17.07 -24.19 33.13
CA LEU A 29 -15.89 -24.92 32.61
C LEU A 29 -15.89 -25.29 31.12
N ASP A 30 -15.07 -24.61 30.31
CA ASP A 30 -13.67 -24.99 30.07
C ASP A 30 -13.17 -24.37 28.73
N SER A 31 -11.85 -24.25 28.65
CA SER A 31 -11.01 -24.07 27.47
C SER A 31 -10.70 -22.64 27.00
N GLY A 32 -9.39 -22.35 27.06
CA GLY A 32 -8.79 -21.06 26.80
C GLY A 32 -9.11 -20.52 25.43
N GLN A 33 -9.46 -19.24 25.41
CA GLN A 33 -9.38 -18.45 24.20
C GLN A 33 -7.91 -18.33 23.81
N ASN A 34 -7.45 -19.22 22.92
CA ASN A 34 -6.47 -18.84 21.93
C ASN A 34 -7.06 -17.65 21.17
N SER A 35 -6.71 -16.44 21.61
CA SER A 35 -6.85 -15.26 20.78
C SER A 35 -5.90 -15.45 19.61
N THR A 36 -6.38 -16.08 18.54
CA THR A 36 -5.77 -15.92 17.22
C THR A 36 -5.68 -14.41 16.98
N PRO A 37 -4.49 -13.82 16.78
CA PRO A 37 -4.43 -12.44 16.34
C PRO A 37 -5.22 -12.39 15.03
N LEU A 38 -6.22 -11.51 14.98
CA LEU A 38 -6.87 -11.16 13.73
C LEU A 38 -5.77 -10.48 12.89
N GLN A 39 -5.03 -11.26 12.09
CA GLN A 39 -4.18 -10.75 11.03
C GLN A 39 -5.11 -10.07 10.03
N SER A 40 -5.40 -8.80 10.30
CA SER A 40 -5.98 -7.91 9.32
C SER A 40 -4.90 -7.68 8.28
N GLN A 41 -4.81 -8.59 7.31
CA GLN A 41 -4.01 -8.42 6.10
C GLN A 41 -4.39 -7.07 5.50
N THR A 42 -3.54 -6.08 5.70
CA THR A 42 -3.85 -4.69 5.35
C THR A 42 -3.46 -4.51 3.90
N ARG A 43 -4.38 -4.85 3.01
CA ARG A 43 -4.26 -4.55 1.59
C ARG A 43 -4.11 -3.04 1.41
N LEU A 44 -3.00 -2.63 0.83
CA LEU A 44 -2.73 -1.22 0.58
C LEU A 44 -3.57 -0.68 -0.60
N PRO A 45 -3.93 0.61 -0.57
CA PRO A 45 -4.55 1.27 -1.72
C PRO A 45 -3.69 1.18 -2.99
N ASP A 46 -4.36 1.05 -4.14
CA ASP A 46 -3.75 0.85 -5.46
C ASP A 46 -4.43 1.75 -6.51
N TYR A 47 -4.06 3.03 -6.51
CA TYR A 47 -4.58 4.05 -7.42
C TYR A 47 -3.67 4.30 -8.62
N ALA A 48 -2.38 3.97 -8.51
CA ALA A 48 -1.37 4.23 -9.53
C ALA A 48 -0.78 2.95 -10.12
N ALA A 49 -0.84 2.84 -11.45
CA ALA A 49 -0.21 1.78 -12.23
C ALA A 49 0.67 2.40 -13.31
N PHE A 50 1.98 2.30 -13.15
CA PHE A 50 2.94 2.86 -14.09
C PHE A 50 3.82 1.77 -14.73
N TYR A 51 4.14 1.98 -16.00
CA TYR A 51 5.00 1.09 -16.79
C TYR A 51 6.30 1.82 -17.12
N GLN A 52 7.45 1.26 -16.73
CA GLN A 52 8.73 1.98 -16.85
C GLN A 52 9.11 2.27 -18.31
N LYS A 53 8.66 1.44 -19.27
CA LYS A 53 8.93 1.61 -20.71
C LYS A 53 7.82 2.35 -21.45
N ASP A 54 6.94 3.04 -20.74
CA ASP A 54 5.93 3.89 -21.38
C ASP A 54 6.62 4.95 -22.25
N PRO A 55 6.19 5.16 -23.51
CA PRO A 55 6.87 6.07 -24.44
C PRO A 55 6.93 7.51 -23.95
N ARG A 56 6.05 7.92 -23.03
CA ARG A 56 6.06 9.27 -22.45
C ARG A 56 7.31 9.58 -21.64
N TRP A 57 7.99 8.59 -21.09
CA TRP A 57 9.19 8.77 -20.26
C TRP A 57 10.29 7.75 -20.46
N GLY A 58 10.03 6.64 -21.16
CA GLY A 58 10.98 5.53 -21.30
C GLY A 58 12.33 5.93 -21.91
N HIS A 59 12.37 7.03 -22.67
CA HIS A 59 13.58 7.58 -23.28
C HIS A 59 14.34 8.55 -22.37
N GLU A 60 13.78 8.95 -21.22
CA GLU A 60 14.45 9.85 -20.28
C GLU A 60 15.60 9.13 -19.57
N GLU A 61 16.74 9.80 -19.44
CA GLU A 61 17.90 9.32 -18.70
C GLU A 61 17.66 9.39 -17.18
N LEU A 62 18.31 8.48 -16.44
CA LEU A 62 18.28 8.44 -14.98
C LEU A 62 19.37 9.33 -14.39
N GLY A 63 18.99 10.53 -13.94
CA GLY A 63 19.96 11.51 -13.47
C GLY A 63 20.84 11.99 -14.63
N ASN A 64 22.15 11.87 -14.44
CA ASN A 64 23.16 12.14 -15.47
C ASN A 64 23.84 10.84 -15.96
N SER A 65 23.19 9.68 -15.78
CA SER A 65 23.70 8.42 -16.32
C SER A 65 23.31 8.24 -17.78
N GLY A 66 23.90 7.25 -18.46
CA GLY A 66 23.46 6.83 -19.80
C GLY A 66 22.33 5.81 -19.79
N ASP A 67 21.84 5.42 -18.61
CA ASP A 67 20.73 4.48 -18.48
C ASP A 67 19.39 5.23 -18.56
N THR A 68 18.38 4.59 -19.13
CA THR A 68 17.06 5.21 -19.35
C THR A 68 16.01 4.65 -18.40
N MET A 69 14.88 5.36 -18.26
CA MET A 69 13.70 4.84 -17.58
C MET A 69 13.25 3.47 -18.14
N ALA A 70 13.32 3.29 -19.47
CA ALA A 70 12.93 2.02 -20.08
C ALA A 70 13.92 0.89 -19.76
N SER A 71 15.22 1.17 -19.70
CA SER A 71 16.23 0.15 -19.43
C SER A 71 16.28 -0.19 -17.94
N ASP A 72 16.37 0.80 -17.05
CA ASP A 72 16.76 0.63 -15.64
C ASP A 72 15.84 1.37 -14.64
N GLY A 73 14.79 2.04 -15.12
CA GLY A 73 13.87 2.84 -14.30
C GLY A 73 12.88 2.07 -13.41
N CYS A 74 13.12 0.79 -13.12
CA CYS A 74 12.23 -0.04 -12.31
C CYS A 74 11.98 0.58 -10.93
N LEU A 75 13.05 1.00 -10.26
CA LEU A 75 12.96 1.58 -8.91
C LEU A 75 12.24 2.94 -8.92
N VAL A 76 12.59 3.84 -9.83
CA VAL A 76 11.91 5.16 -9.95
C VAL A 76 10.42 4.97 -10.22
N THR A 77 10.05 4.03 -11.09
CA THR A 77 8.66 3.73 -11.41
C THR A 77 7.92 3.13 -10.20
N ALA A 78 8.54 2.21 -9.46
CA ALA A 78 7.95 1.62 -8.25
C ALA A 78 7.75 2.67 -7.14
N VAL A 79 8.73 3.55 -6.91
CA VAL A 79 8.61 4.67 -5.96
C VAL A 79 7.54 5.66 -6.41
N SER A 80 7.42 5.91 -7.72
CA SER A 80 6.34 6.77 -8.25
C SER A 80 4.95 6.22 -7.93
N MET A 81 4.76 4.89 -8.04
CA MET A 81 3.50 4.26 -7.67
C MET A 81 3.24 4.36 -6.16
N ALA A 82 4.24 4.10 -5.32
CA ALA A 82 4.12 4.26 -3.87
C ALA A 82 3.75 5.69 -3.48
N LEU A 83 4.47 6.69 -3.98
CA LEU A 83 4.19 8.11 -3.70
C LEU A 83 2.81 8.53 -4.21
N ALA A 84 2.42 8.12 -5.42
CA ALA A 84 1.10 8.42 -5.94
C ALA A 84 -0.02 7.81 -5.07
N ASN A 85 0.16 6.58 -4.60
CA ASN A 85 -0.81 5.96 -3.69
C ASN A 85 -0.84 6.61 -2.29
N LEU A 86 0.27 7.21 -1.85
CA LEU A 86 0.34 8.04 -0.64
C LEU A 86 -0.26 9.45 -0.83
N GLY A 87 -0.80 9.76 -2.02
CA GLY A 87 -1.47 11.03 -2.31
C GLY A 87 -0.57 12.12 -2.90
N PHE A 88 0.68 11.81 -3.26
CA PHE A 88 1.53 12.77 -3.97
C PHE A 88 1.15 12.80 -5.46
N GLU A 89 1.00 13.99 -6.02
CA GLU A 89 0.82 14.16 -7.46
C GLU A 89 2.16 13.92 -8.17
N THR A 90 2.38 12.69 -8.63
CA THR A 90 3.60 12.30 -9.33
C THR A 90 3.37 11.21 -10.34
N ASN A 91 4.27 11.14 -11.32
CA ASN A 91 4.43 10.02 -12.24
C ASN A 91 5.94 9.73 -12.44
N PRO A 92 6.33 8.71 -13.21
CA PRO A 92 7.74 8.38 -13.37
C PRO A 92 8.60 9.49 -13.99
N SER A 93 8.09 10.24 -14.97
CA SER A 93 8.80 11.37 -15.58
C SER A 93 9.06 12.48 -14.57
N ASP A 94 8.00 12.85 -13.85
CA ASP A 94 8.01 13.94 -12.88
C ASP A 94 8.91 13.61 -11.67
N LEU A 95 8.83 12.38 -11.14
CA LEU A 95 9.74 11.93 -10.09
C LEU A 95 11.19 11.89 -10.57
N ASN A 96 11.45 11.35 -11.77
CA ASN A 96 12.80 11.28 -12.34
C ASN A 96 13.43 12.68 -12.40
N LYS A 97 12.72 13.67 -12.96
CA LYS A 97 13.18 15.06 -13.06
C LYS A 97 13.51 15.68 -11.71
N ARG A 98 12.64 15.50 -10.70
CA ARG A 98 12.89 16.03 -9.36
C ARG A 98 14.09 15.35 -8.68
N LEU A 99 14.25 14.04 -8.84
CA LEU A 99 15.39 13.31 -8.31
C LEU A 99 16.70 13.75 -8.98
N THR A 100 16.68 14.00 -10.29
CA THR A 100 17.82 14.57 -11.02
C THR A 100 18.17 15.96 -10.48
N TYR A 101 17.17 16.83 -10.31
CA TYR A 101 17.36 18.17 -9.78
C TYR A 101 17.94 18.19 -8.36
N THR A 102 17.62 17.20 -7.52
CA THR A 102 18.12 17.10 -6.15
C THR A 102 19.36 16.20 -6.00
N ASP A 103 20.09 15.96 -7.10
CA ASP A 103 21.28 15.10 -7.16
C ASP A 103 21.08 13.75 -6.44
N SER A 104 19.93 13.13 -6.68
CA SER A 104 19.46 11.94 -5.96
C SER A 104 19.63 10.66 -6.75
N PHE A 105 20.63 10.65 -7.64
CA PHE A 105 21.09 9.48 -8.35
C PHE A 105 22.58 9.26 -8.10
N THR A 106 23.00 8.01 -8.03
CA THR A 106 24.43 7.67 -8.14
C THR A 106 24.91 7.92 -9.58
N PRO A 107 26.23 7.94 -9.85
CA PRO A 107 26.74 8.02 -11.22
C PRO A 107 26.26 6.89 -12.16
N ARG A 108 25.76 5.78 -11.60
CA ARG A 108 25.18 4.65 -12.35
C ARG A 108 23.66 4.76 -12.51
N GLY A 109 23.06 5.91 -12.24
CA GLY A 109 21.62 6.13 -12.36
C GLY A 109 20.78 5.44 -11.27
N TRP A 110 21.39 4.95 -10.19
CA TRP A 110 20.63 4.32 -9.10
C TRP A 110 20.06 5.38 -8.17
N LEU A 111 18.77 5.31 -7.88
CA LEU A 111 18.10 6.20 -6.94
C LEU A 111 18.78 6.12 -5.56
N ILE A 112 19.15 7.27 -5.02
CA ILE A 112 19.62 7.44 -3.64
C ILE A 112 18.37 7.63 -2.77
N TRP A 113 18.15 6.72 -1.82
CA TRP A 113 16.90 6.64 -1.05
C TRP A 113 16.49 7.92 -0.31
N ASP A 114 17.47 8.69 0.19
CA ASP A 114 17.20 10.01 0.81
C ASP A 114 16.59 11.02 -0.18
N GLY A 115 16.74 10.79 -1.48
CA GLY A 115 16.06 11.52 -2.55
C GLY A 115 14.54 11.57 -2.38
N ILE A 116 13.92 10.50 -1.87
CA ILE A 116 12.47 10.48 -1.59
C ILE A 116 12.11 11.57 -0.58
N ARG A 117 12.90 11.72 0.49
CA ARG A 117 12.70 12.78 1.48
C ARG A 117 12.93 14.16 0.87
N LYS A 118 13.97 14.33 0.06
CA LYS A 118 14.28 15.62 -0.61
C LYS A 118 13.14 16.06 -1.54
N VAL A 119 12.71 15.19 -2.47
CA VAL A 119 11.71 15.54 -3.50
C VAL A 119 10.30 15.68 -2.95
N THR A 120 10.02 15.17 -1.75
CA THR A 120 8.73 15.32 -1.07
C THR A 120 8.73 16.40 0.01
N GLY A 121 9.82 17.17 0.15
CA GLY A 121 9.94 18.21 1.19
C GLY A 121 9.87 17.64 2.61
N GLY A 122 10.37 16.42 2.80
CA GLY A 122 10.39 15.73 4.09
C GLY A 122 9.10 14.99 4.44
N LYS A 123 8.09 14.96 3.57
CA LYS A 123 6.78 14.36 3.87
C LYS A 123 6.72 12.84 3.67
N ALA A 124 7.65 12.27 2.91
CA ALA A 124 7.77 10.83 2.76
C ALA A 124 9.23 10.39 2.92
N LYS A 125 9.44 9.14 3.32
CA LYS A 125 10.77 8.55 3.52
C LYS A 125 10.78 7.07 3.16
N ALA A 126 11.98 6.55 2.93
CA ALA A 126 12.22 5.11 2.87
C ALA A 126 12.80 4.62 4.22
N GLN A 127 12.21 3.55 4.75
CA GLN A 127 12.76 2.78 5.86
C GLN A 127 13.58 1.61 5.34
N PHE A 128 14.60 1.24 6.12
CA PHE A 128 15.60 0.24 5.77
C PHE A 128 15.47 -0.96 6.70
N HIS A 129 15.57 -2.15 6.10
CA HIS A 129 15.70 -3.40 6.82
C HIS A 129 16.97 -4.11 6.33
N GLU A 130 17.67 -4.74 7.28
CA GLU A 130 18.90 -5.53 7.04
C GLU A 130 18.60 -6.89 6.40
N SER A 131 17.34 -7.35 6.48
CA SER A 131 16.87 -8.61 5.91
C SER A 131 15.47 -8.44 5.30
N VAL A 132 14.98 -9.51 4.68
CA VAL A 132 13.60 -9.60 4.20
C VAL A 132 12.93 -10.81 4.81
N SER A 133 11.74 -10.61 5.39
CA SER A 133 10.86 -11.66 5.88
C SER A 133 9.40 -11.28 5.60
N ALA A 134 8.50 -12.25 5.63
CA ALA A 134 7.07 -11.98 5.51
C ALA A 134 6.58 -11.04 6.62
N GLU A 135 7.04 -11.25 7.86
CA GLU A 135 6.73 -10.39 9.01
C GLU A 135 7.15 -8.93 8.79
N LEU A 136 8.33 -8.67 8.21
CA LEU A 136 8.77 -7.32 7.90
C LEU A 136 7.93 -6.68 6.79
N ILE A 137 7.56 -7.44 5.76
CA ILE A 137 6.69 -6.95 4.69
C ILE A 137 5.30 -6.62 5.24
N GLU A 138 4.72 -7.50 6.05
CA GLU A 138 3.43 -7.31 6.73
C GLU A 138 3.47 -6.07 7.63
N GLY A 139 4.52 -5.94 8.46
CA GLY A 139 4.72 -4.78 9.33
C GLY A 139 4.77 -3.46 8.56
N CYS A 140 5.48 -3.42 7.44
CA CYS A 140 5.50 -2.25 6.57
C CYS A 140 4.10 -1.87 6.07
N MET A 141 3.32 -2.85 5.59
CA MET A 141 1.96 -2.56 5.11
C MET A 141 1.02 -2.15 6.25
N ALA A 142 1.15 -2.76 7.44
CA ALA A 142 0.36 -2.43 8.61
C ALA A 142 0.60 -1.00 9.10
N GLU A 143 1.82 -0.48 8.93
CA GLU A 143 2.17 0.92 9.21
C GLU A 143 1.74 1.89 8.08
N GLY A 144 1.15 1.40 7.00
CA GLY A 144 0.77 2.20 5.82
C GLY A 144 1.94 2.52 4.89
N TYR A 145 3.09 1.85 5.07
CA TYR A 145 4.24 1.96 4.17
C TYR A 145 4.10 0.96 3.02
N TYR A 146 4.44 1.41 1.82
CA TYR A 146 4.49 0.61 0.61
C TYR A 146 5.79 -0.18 0.54
N PRO A 147 5.78 -1.52 0.62
CA PRO A 147 6.99 -2.34 0.54
C PRO A 147 7.47 -2.43 -0.91
N LEU A 148 8.67 -1.91 -1.16
CA LEU A 148 9.42 -2.13 -2.40
C LEU A 148 10.42 -3.25 -2.15
N VAL A 149 10.38 -4.27 -3.00
CA VAL A 149 11.25 -5.45 -2.89
C VAL A 149 12.12 -5.60 -4.13
N GLN A 150 13.35 -6.04 -3.89
CA GLN A 150 14.31 -6.33 -4.93
C GLN A 150 14.38 -7.84 -5.18
N PHE A 151 14.42 -8.27 -6.44
CA PHE A 151 14.71 -9.66 -6.82
C PHE A 151 15.47 -9.73 -8.14
N ILE A 152 15.90 -10.93 -8.52
CA ILE A 152 16.67 -11.18 -9.74
C ILE A 152 15.75 -11.76 -10.81
N LEU A 153 15.72 -11.12 -11.98
CA LEU A 153 15.00 -11.60 -13.15
C LEU A 153 15.69 -12.83 -13.76
N PRO A 154 15.00 -13.63 -14.60
CA PRO A 154 15.60 -14.78 -15.28
C PRO A 154 16.86 -14.46 -16.11
N ASN A 155 17.00 -13.21 -16.58
CA ASN A 155 18.18 -12.73 -17.30
C ASN A 155 19.32 -12.23 -16.39
N GLY A 156 19.24 -12.44 -15.07
CA GLY A 156 20.25 -12.05 -14.10
C GLY A 156 20.22 -10.59 -13.67
N ARG A 157 19.36 -9.74 -14.27
CA ARG A 157 19.26 -8.34 -13.88
C ARG A 157 18.51 -8.19 -12.56
N THR A 158 18.95 -7.23 -11.76
CA THR A 158 18.24 -6.80 -10.56
C THR A 158 16.98 -6.03 -10.95
N HIS A 159 15.89 -6.25 -10.22
CA HIS A 159 14.61 -5.63 -10.48
C HIS A 159 13.89 -5.25 -9.19
N TRP A 160 13.19 -4.13 -9.20
CA TRP A 160 12.38 -3.63 -8.09
C TRP A 160 10.91 -3.62 -8.48
N ALA A 161 10.06 -4.04 -7.55
CA ALA A 161 8.61 -3.95 -7.70
C ALA A 161 7.96 -3.63 -6.36
N LEU A 162 6.69 -3.22 -6.43
CA LEU A 162 5.91 -2.78 -5.28
C LEU A 162 4.95 -3.88 -4.84
N ILE A 163 4.92 -4.20 -3.54
CA ILE A 163 3.91 -5.08 -2.92
C ILE A 163 2.72 -4.22 -2.47
N LEU A 164 1.51 -4.76 -2.65
CA LEU A 164 0.25 -4.15 -2.20
C LEU A 164 -0.51 -5.03 -1.22
N ASP A 165 -0.27 -6.34 -1.26
CA ASP A 165 -0.97 -7.31 -0.43
C ASP A 165 -0.19 -8.63 -0.37
N GLU A 166 -0.53 -9.46 0.60
CA GLU A 166 -0.08 -10.86 0.70
C GLU A 166 -1.27 -11.79 0.67
N SER A 167 -1.12 -12.94 0.01
CA SER A 167 -2.15 -13.97 -0.08
C SER A 167 -1.53 -15.35 0.04
N SER A 168 -2.36 -16.38 0.21
CA SER A 168 -1.91 -17.77 0.15
C SER A 168 -1.26 -18.17 -1.17
N GLN A 169 -1.47 -17.39 -2.24
CA GLN A 169 -0.88 -17.61 -3.56
C GLN A 169 0.43 -16.83 -3.77
N GLY A 170 0.90 -16.08 -2.78
CA GLY A 170 2.05 -15.19 -2.86
C GLY A 170 1.68 -13.72 -2.76
N TYR A 171 2.58 -12.84 -3.19
CA TYR A 171 2.42 -11.39 -3.05
C TYR A 171 1.66 -10.78 -4.24
N LEU A 172 0.75 -9.86 -3.96
CA LEU A 172 0.07 -9.07 -4.96
C LEU A 172 0.89 -7.82 -5.25
N MET A 173 1.39 -7.67 -6.48
CA MET A 173 2.44 -6.70 -6.80
C MET A 173 2.13 -5.83 -8.02
N ARG A 174 2.62 -4.60 -7.99
CA ARG A 174 2.82 -3.75 -9.17
C ARG A 174 4.25 -3.89 -9.67
N ASP A 175 4.40 -4.57 -10.81
CA ASP A 175 5.68 -4.75 -11.49
C ASP A 175 5.87 -3.66 -12.58
N PRO A 176 6.89 -2.78 -12.44
CA PRO A 176 7.20 -1.73 -13.41
C PRO A 176 7.47 -2.20 -14.85
N LEU A 177 7.79 -3.47 -15.07
CA LEU A 177 8.00 -4.07 -16.39
C LEU A 177 6.72 -4.63 -17.01
N ARG A 178 5.58 -4.54 -16.32
CA ARG A 178 4.32 -5.16 -16.75
C ARG A 178 3.23 -4.11 -16.88
N GLN A 179 2.74 -3.94 -18.11
CA GLN A 179 1.56 -3.10 -18.37
C GLN A 179 0.28 -3.87 -18.01
N ALA A 180 -0.06 -3.89 -16.72
CA ALA A 180 -1.22 -4.58 -16.18
C ALA A 180 -2.21 -3.60 -15.54
N LYS A 181 -3.51 -3.75 -15.83
CA LYS A 181 -4.57 -2.93 -15.20
C LYS A 181 -4.72 -3.24 -13.72
N ARG A 182 -4.56 -4.51 -13.34
CA ARG A 182 -4.61 -5.02 -11.97
C ARG A 182 -3.23 -5.45 -11.53
N PRO A 183 -2.94 -5.46 -10.22
CA PRO A 183 -1.68 -6.01 -9.72
C PRO A 183 -1.62 -7.52 -10.00
N LEU A 184 -0.40 -8.02 -10.12
CA LEU A 184 -0.09 -9.39 -10.51
C LEU A 184 0.26 -10.21 -9.27
N ILE A 185 -0.09 -11.49 -9.28
CA ILE A 185 0.38 -12.43 -8.25
C ILE A 185 1.82 -12.79 -8.58
N PHE A 186 2.71 -12.61 -7.62
CA PHE A 186 4.07 -13.12 -7.61
C PHE A 186 4.10 -14.38 -6.73
N PRO A 187 4.08 -15.59 -7.33
CA PRO A 187 3.80 -16.84 -6.64
C PRO A 187 5.05 -17.40 -5.94
N HIS A 188 5.67 -16.57 -5.10
CA HIS A 188 6.86 -16.88 -4.34
C HIS A 188 6.77 -16.29 -2.93
N THR A 189 7.54 -16.88 -2.02
CA THR A 189 7.70 -16.42 -0.64
C THR A 189 8.75 -15.31 -0.55
N ALA A 190 8.81 -14.65 0.62
CA ALA A 190 9.74 -13.55 0.88
C ALA A 190 11.22 -13.90 0.65
N GLU A 191 11.61 -15.18 0.70
CA GLU A 191 12.98 -15.66 0.48
C GLU A 191 13.52 -15.38 -0.93
N LYS A 192 12.64 -15.09 -1.91
CA LYS A 192 13.07 -14.68 -3.25
C LYS A 192 13.52 -13.23 -3.33
N PHE A 193 13.19 -12.43 -2.33
CA PHE A 193 13.59 -11.03 -2.27
C PHE A 193 14.97 -10.88 -1.64
N ARG A 194 15.75 -9.96 -2.19
CA ARG A 194 17.14 -9.65 -1.79
C ARG A 194 17.24 -8.42 -0.90
N ALA A 195 16.29 -7.51 -1.02
CA ALA A 195 16.20 -6.29 -0.23
C ALA A 195 14.75 -5.85 -0.10
N LEU A 196 14.47 -5.14 1.00
CA LEU A 196 13.19 -4.53 1.31
C LEU A 196 13.41 -3.06 1.66
N ARG A 197 12.60 -2.17 1.08
CA ARG A 197 12.50 -0.76 1.46
C ARG A 197 11.05 -0.37 1.57
N CYS A 198 10.68 0.17 2.71
CA CYS A 198 9.29 0.54 2.97
C CYS A 198 9.16 2.04 2.77
N VAL A 199 8.36 2.46 1.81
CA VAL A 199 8.16 3.87 1.45
C VAL A 199 6.83 4.35 1.99
N GLY A 200 6.85 5.34 2.87
CA GLY A 200 5.65 5.83 3.56
C GLY A 200 5.79 7.30 3.97
N LEU A 201 4.73 7.82 4.60
CA LEU A 201 4.74 9.18 5.16
C LEU A 201 5.74 9.27 6.32
N ALA A 202 6.41 10.42 6.43
CA ALA A 202 7.50 10.65 7.37
C ALA A 202 7.04 10.93 8.80
#